data_AF-A0A7R9L7E2-F1
#
_entry.id   AF-A0A7R9L7E2-F1
#
_cell.length_a   1.000
_cell.length_b   1.000
_cell.length_c   1.000
_cell.angle_alpha   90.00
_cell.angle_beta   90.00
_cell.angle_gamma   90.00
#
_symmetry.space_group_name_H-M   'P 1'
#
loop_
_entity.id
_entity.type
_entity.pdbx_description
1 polymer ?
#
loop_
_entity_poly.entity_id
_entity_poly.type
_entity_poly.pdbx_seq_one_letter_code
_entity_poly.pdbx_strand_id
1 'polypeptide(L)'
;MSISLVKGQKISLEKGDGSSLTKIYLGAGWDVAKSGGFLGGLFGGGGGDSIDLDASVIIFDENNQPLDAVWFGQLKSKDGSIWHSGDNRTGAGDGDDEVIHVDLTKIPPQVKALLTQIPILKLQNITFQQKAIILP
;
A
#
# COMPACT_ATOMS: atom_id res chain seq x y z
N MET A 1 -4.16 8.11 17.64
CA MET A 1 -2.71 7.92 17.94
C MET A 1 -2.09 7.28 16.72
N SER A 2 -0.93 7.78 16.28
CA SER A 2 -0.15 7.15 15.21
C SER A 2 1.00 6.36 15.83
N ILE A 3 1.31 5.20 15.27
CA ILE A 3 2.45 4.38 15.66
C ILE A 3 3.43 4.37 14.49
N SER A 4 4.69 4.71 14.77
CA SER A 4 5.78 4.56 13.79
C SER A 4 6.45 3.22 14.00
N LEU A 5 6.59 2.44 12.93
CA LEU A 5 7.24 1.14 12.97
C LEU A 5 8.68 1.24 12.44
N VAL A 6 9.59 0.47 13.03
CA VAL A 6 10.93 0.20 12.48
C VAL A 6 10.96 -1.16 11.78
N LYS A 7 11.91 -1.34 10.87
CA LYS A 7 12.09 -2.60 10.14
C LYS A 7 12.19 -3.79 11.11
N GLY A 8 11.33 -4.79 10.91
CA GLY A 8 11.29 -6.00 11.73
C GLY A 8 10.53 -5.88 13.05
N GLN A 9 9.96 -4.70 13.36
CA GLN A 9 9.09 -4.51 14.52
C GLN A 9 7.79 -5.29 14.34
N LYS A 10 7.39 -6.01 15.40
CA LYS A 10 6.06 -6.63 15.51
C LYS A 10 5.21 -5.82 16.46
N ILE A 11 3.93 -5.65 16.12
CA ILE A 11 2.95 -4.99 16.97
C ILE A 11 1.70 -5.87 17.08
N SER A 12 1.14 -5.96 18.30
CA SER A 12 -0.19 -6.53 18.47
C SER A 12 -1.24 -5.46 18.14
N LEU A 13 -2.23 -5.86 17.36
CA LEU A 13 -3.35 -4.99 16.99
C LEU A 13 -4.56 -5.20 17.94
N GLU A 14 -4.43 -6.06 18.96
CA GLU A 14 -5.50 -6.25 19.95
C GLU A 14 -5.73 -4.97 20.75
N LYS A 15 -6.98 -4.52 20.79
CA LYS A 15 -7.35 -3.35 21.59
C LYS A 15 -7.57 -3.80 23.03
N GLY A 16 -6.91 -3.13 23.97
CA GLY A 16 -6.94 -3.47 25.40
C GLY A 16 -8.33 -3.36 26.06
N ASP A 17 -9.34 -2.84 25.35
CA ASP A 17 -10.73 -2.77 25.79
C ASP A 17 -11.58 -3.98 25.36
N GLY A 18 -10.96 -4.98 24.70
CA GLY A 18 -11.63 -6.21 24.25
C GLY A 18 -12.43 -6.05 22.96
N SER A 19 -12.39 -4.89 22.31
CA SER A 19 -13.01 -4.71 20.99
C SER A 19 -12.15 -5.30 19.87
N SER A 20 -12.81 -5.88 18.87
CA SER A 20 -12.15 -6.49 17.70
C SER A 20 -12.02 -5.50 16.55
N LEU A 21 -10.87 -5.51 15.87
CA LEU A 21 -10.69 -4.82 14.60
C LEU A 21 -11.64 -5.37 13.55
N THR A 22 -12.33 -4.46 12.86
CA THR A 22 -13.28 -4.81 11.81
C THR A 22 -12.82 -4.37 10.43
N LYS A 23 -12.03 -3.29 10.35
CA LYS A 23 -11.56 -2.73 9.09
C LYS A 23 -10.11 -2.29 9.20
N ILE A 24 -9.35 -2.54 8.14
CA ILE A 24 -7.97 -2.06 7.99
C ILE A 24 -7.87 -1.29 6.68
N TYR A 25 -7.07 -0.23 6.68
CA TYR A 25 -6.72 0.57 5.52
C TYR A 25 -5.21 0.58 5.40
N LEU A 26 -4.70 0.31 4.21
CA LEU A 26 -3.28 0.30 3.90
C LEU A 26 -3.05 1.36 2.83
N GLY A 27 -2.54 2.52 3.24
CA GLY A 27 -2.24 3.64 2.35
C GLY A 27 -0.76 3.66 1.95
N ALA A 28 -0.51 3.90 0.67
CA ALA A 28 0.79 4.24 0.12
C ALA A 28 0.70 5.65 -0.50
N GLY A 29 1.55 6.57 -0.05
CA GLY A 29 1.64 7.92 -0.61
C GLY A 29 3.09 8.27 -0.92
N TRP A 30 3.33 8.92 -2.07
CA TRP A 30 4.66 9.32 -2.51
C TRP A 30 4.64 10.60 -3.34
N ASP A 31 5.61 11.48 -3.06
CA ASP A 31 5.82 12.69 -3.84
C ASP A 31 6.89 12.47 -4.92
N VAL A 32 6.57 12.80 -6.18
CA VAL A 32 7.55 12.80 -7.27
C VAL A 32 8.37 14.09 -7.24
N ALA A 33 9.70 13.99 -7.23
CA ALA A 33 10.58 15.14 -7.30
C ALA A 33 10.37 15.88 -8.64
N LYS A 34 9.87 17.13 -8.58
CA LYS A 34 9.72 17.98 -9.77
C LYS A 34 11.09 18.32 -10.34
N SER A 35 11.44 17.74 -11.49
CA SER A 35 12.58 18.18 -12.29
C SER A 35 12.21 19.46 -13.05
N GLY A 36 12.90 20.57 -12.75
CA GLY A 36 12.96 21.75 -13.62
C GLY A 36 12.57 23.07 -12.97
N GLY A 37 13.56 23.80 -12.45
CA GLY A 37 13.45 25.25 -12.24
C GLY A 37 13.32 26.00 -13.56
N PHE A 38 12.97 27.30 -13.48
CA PHE A 38 12.64 28.23 -14.58
C PHE A 38 13.62 28.29 -15.78
N LEU A 39 14.82 27.68 -15.70
CA LEU A 39 15.80 27.60 -16.79
C LEU A 39 15.87 26.23 -17.50
N GLY A 40 15.16 25.20 -17.04
CA GLY A 40 15.21 23.85 -17.61
C GLY A 40 14.55 23.69 -18.99
N GLY A 41 13.66 24.62 -19.36
CA GLY A 41 12.91 24.57 -20.63
C GLY A 41 13.67 24.99 -21.88
N LEU A 42 14.85 25.61 -21.75
CA LEU A 42 15.63 26.13 -22.89
C LEU A 42 16.71 25.16 -23.42
N PHE A 43 17.05 24.09 -22.68
CA PHE A 43 18.07 23.11 -23.07
C PHE A 43 17.55 21.67 -23.01
N GLY A 44 16.39 21.40 -23.62
CA GLY A 44 15.97 20.02 -23.98
C GLY A 44 15.95 18.99 -22.85
N GLY A 45 15.81 19.40 -21.59
CA GLY A 45 15.76 18.51 -20.43
C GLY A 45 14.38 17.87 -20.29
N GLY A 46 14.14 16.82 -21.05
CA GLY A 46 12.88 16.09 -21.06
C GLY A 46 12.56 15.42 -19.73
N GLY A 47 11.28 15.56 -19.33
CA GLY A 47 10.54 14.61 -18.48
C GLY A 47 10.93 14.57 -17.01
N GLY A 48 10.11 15.14 -16.14
CA GLY A 48 10.08 14.67 -14.75
C GLY A 48 9.67 13.21 -14.76
N ASP A 49 10.55 12.33 -14.29
CA ASP A 49 10.31 10.90 -14.29
C ASP A 49 9.13 10.56 -13.36
N SER A 50 8.08 9.97 -13.93
CA SER A 50 6.93 9.46 -13.18
C SER A 50 7.38 8.26 -12.33
N ILE A 51 7.31 8.36 -11.01
CA ILE A 51 7.50 7.23 -10.10
C ILE A 51 6.17 6.50 -9.96
N ASP A 52 6.22 5.19 -10.18
CA ASP A 52 5.08 4.28 -10.16
C ASP A 52 5.30 3.29 -9.00
N LEU A 53 4.49 3.42 -7.95
CA LEU A 53 4.47 2.50 -6.80
C LEU A 53 3.17 1.72 -6.85
N ASP A 54 3.26 0.40 -6.74
CA ASP A 54 2.08 -0.44 -6.74
C ASP A 54 1.81 -0.97 -5.33
N ALA A 55 0.66 -0.69 -4.74
CA ALA A 55 0.22 -1.40 -3.56
C ALA A 55 -0.38 -2.77 -3.93
N SER A 56 0.01 -3.81 -3.19
CA SER A 56 -0.54 -5.16 -3.39
C SER A 56 -0.69 -5.92 -2.09
N VAL A 57 -1.66 -6.84 -2.07
CA VAL A 57 -1.90 -7.77 -0.96
C VAL A 57 -2.03 -9.19 -1.49
N ILE A 58 -1.30 -10.10 -0.87
CA ILE A 58 -1.41 -11.54 -1.12
C ILE A 58 -2.04 -12.20 0.11
N ILE A 59 -3.03 -13.05 -0.13
CA ILE A 59 -3.83 -13.74 0.88
C ILE A 59 -3.32 -15.18 1.00
N PHE A 60 -3.03 -15.61 2.23
CA PHE A 60 -2.47 -16.94 2.50
C PHE A 60 -3.35 -17.75 3.46
N ASP A 61 -3.31 -19.07 3.29
CA ASP A 61 -3.89 -20.04 4.22
C ASP A 61 -2.93 -20.39 5.38
N GLU A 62 -3.35 -21.33 6.23
CA GLU A 62 -2.57 -21.84 7.36
C GLU A 62 -1.25 -22.53 6.96
N ASN A 63 -1.17 -23.05 5.73
CA ASN A 63 0.00 -23.72 5.18
C ASN A 63 0.90 -22.77 4.37
N ASN A 64 0.67 -21.45 4.47
CA ASN A 64 1.32 -20.41 3.67
C ASN A 64 1.14 -20.60 2.16
N GLN A 65 0.03 -21.23 1.73
CA GLN A 65 -0.33 -21.31 0.32
C GLN A 65 -1.12 -20.07 -0.10
N PRO A 66 -0.78 -19.44 -1.24
CA PRO A 66 -1.50 -18.28 -1.73
C PRO A 66 -2.91 -18.68 -2.19
N LEU A 67 -3.93 -18.06 -1.61
CA LEU A 67 -5.34 -18.27 -1.94
C LEU A 67 -5.84 -17.28 -3.00
N ASP A 68 -5.44 -16.02 -2.88
CA ASP A 68 -5.86 -14.93 -3.75
C ASP A 68 -4.90 -13.72 -3.62
N ALA A 69 -5.04 -12.75 -4.50
CA ALA A 69 -4.25 -11.51 -4.46
C ALA A 69 -5.05 -10.30 -4.95
N VAL A 70 -4.79 -9.13 -4.37
CA VAL A 70 -5.38 -7.85 -4.77
C VAL A 70 -4.26 -6.89 -5.13
N TRP A 71 -4.35 -6.30 -6.32
CA TRP A 71 -3.32 -5.43 -6.92
C TRP A 71 -3.96 -4.65 -8.08
N PHE A 72 -3.22 -3.77 -8.76
CA PHE A 72 -3.76 -2.96 -9.86
C PHE A 72 -4.47 -3.76 -10.97
N GLY A 73 -4.04 -4.99 -11.24
CA GLY A 73 -4.68 -5.89 -12.22
C GLY A 73 -5.92 -6.63 -11.71
N GLN A 74 -6.09 -6.73 -10.38
CA GLN A 74 -7.24 -7.35 -9.72
C GLN A 74 -7.65 -6.49 -8.50
N LEU A 75 -8.51 -5.51 -8.74
CA LEU A 75 -8.88 -4.50 -7.73
C LEU A 75 -9.73 -5.03 -6.58
N LYS A 76 -10.20 -6.28 -6.62
CA LYS A 76 -11.03 -6.87 -5.57
C LYS A 76 -10.65 -8.33 -5.36
N SER A 77 -10.67 -8.78 -4.12
CA SER A 77 -10.55 -10.21 -3.80
C SER A 77 -11.82 -10.96 -4.25
N LYS A 78 -11.69 -12.26 -4.47
CA LYS A 78 -12.81 -13.14 -4.89
C LYS A 78 -13.92 -13.20 -3.85
N ASP A 79 -13.58 -13.05 -2.57
CA ASP A 79 -14.53 -13.01 -1.46
C ASP A 79 -15.10 -11.60 -1.20
N GLY A 80 -14.59 -10.57 -1.88
CA GLY A 80 -15.02 -9.18 -1.71
C GLY A 80 -14.63 -8.56 -0.35
N SER A 81 -13.80 -9.22 0.44
CA SER A 81 -13.31 -8.71 1.72
C SER A 81 -12.21 -7.65 1.55
N ILE A 82 -11.49 -7.67 0.43
CA ILE A 82 -10.38 -6.75 0.14
C ILE A 82 -10.63 -6.03 -1.19
N TRP A 83 -10.37 -4.72 -1.25
CA TRP A 83 -10.39 -3.97 -2.50
C TRP A 83 -9.33 -2.86 -2.55
N HIS A 84 -8.84 -2.62 -3.77
CA HIS A 84 -7.86 -1.60 -4.13
C HIS A 84 -8.60 -0.33 -4.62
N SER A 85 -8.14 0.86 -4.24
CA SER A 85 -8.71 2.14 -4.70
C SER A 85 -8.53 2.39 -6.20
N GLY A 86 -7.44 1.87 -6.76
CA GLY A 86 -7.03 2.07 -8.15
C GLY A 86 -5.53 2.37 -8.22
N ASP A 87 -4.96 2.26 -9.41
CA ASP A 87 -3.55 2.51 -9.68
C ASP A 87 -3.29 4.01 -9.88
N ASN A 88 -2.35 4.59 -9.12
CA ASN A 88 -1.91 5.97 -9.25
C ASN A 88 -0.45 6.03 -9.69
N ARG A 89 -0.23 6.11 -11.00
CA ARG A 89 1.10 6.05 -11.61
C ARG A 89 1.93 7.33 -11.53
N THR A 90 1.41 8.36 -10.87
CA THR A 90 1.96 9.72 -10.92
C THR A 90 2.31 10.30 -9.57
N GLY A 91 1.79 9.75 -8.47
CA GLY A 91 1.91 10.35 -7.14
C GLY A 91 1.31 11.77 -7.08
N ALA A 92 0.31 12.04 -7.92
CA ALA A 92 -0.30 13.37 -8.03
C ALA A 92 -1.53 13.46 -7.13
N GLY A 93 -1.41 14.16 -6.01
CA GLY A 93 -2.50 14.39 -5.07
C GLY A 93 -1.99 14.70 -3.67
N ASP A 94 -2.90 15.09 -2.78
CA ASP A 94 -2.62 15.16 -1.35
C ASP A 94 -3.16 13.88 -0.69
N GLY A 95 -2.35 13.18 0.10
CA GLY A 95 -2.78 12.02 0.90
C GLY A 95 -2.13 10.70 0.48
N ASP A 96 -2.85 9.60 0.71
CA ASP A 96 -2.42 8.27 0.26
C ASP A 96 -2.85 8.11 -1.22
N ASP A 97 -1.87 8.04 -2.11
CA ASP A 97 -2.05 7.88 -3.56
C ASP A 97 -2.74 6.57 -3.94
N GLU A 98 -2.43 5.50 -3.20
CA GLU A 98 -3.08 4.19 -3.33
C GLU A 98 -3.50 3.65 -1.97
N VAL A 99 -4.70 3.07 -1.90
CA VAL A 99 -5.26 2.52 -0.68
C VAL A 99 -5.84 1.14 -0.91
N ILE A 100 -5.42 0.18 -0.09
CA ILE A 100 -6.04 -1.13 0.02
C ILE A 100 -6.91 -1.17 1.26
N HIS A 101 -8.17 -1.48 1.05
CA HIS A 101 -9.17 -1.62 2.08
C HIS A 101 -9.39 -3.10 2.39
N VAL A 102 -9.47 -3.43 3.68
CA VAL A 102 -9.70 -4.78 4.17
C VAL A 102 -10.84 -4.76 5.17
N ASP A 103 -11.90 -5.51 4.90
CA ASP A 103 -13.02 -5.76 5.80
C ASP A 103 -12.81 -7.12 6.48
N LEU A 104 -12.25 -7.11 7.68
CA LEU A 104 -11.93 -8.30 8.46
C LEU A 104 -13.18 -9.12 8.82
N THR A 105 -14.35 -8.49 8.85
CA THR A 105 -15.62 -9.17 9.16
C THR A 105 -16.07 -10.11 8.04
N LYS A 106 -15.52 -9.93 6.83
CA LYS A 106 -15.83 -10.72 5.63
C LYS A 106 -14.70 -11.67 5.23
N ILE A 107 -13.56 -11.62 5.92
CA ILE A 107 -12.43 -12.50 5.64
C ILE A 107 -12.84 -13.95 5.95
N PRO A 108 -12.74 -14.86 4.97
CA PRO A 108 -13.08 -16.26 5.17
C PRO A 108 -12.18 -16.93 6.23
N PRO A 109 -12.70 -17.90 6.99
CA PRO A 109 -11.93 -18.56 8.06
C PRO A 109 -10.63 -19.25 7.62
N GLN A 110 -10.54 -19.65 6.34
CA GLN A 110 -9.34 -20.26 5.77
C GLN A 110 -8.15 -19.30 5.62
N VAL A 111 -8.40 -17.98 5.61
CA VAL A 111 -7.35 -16.96 5.50
C VAL A 111 -6.67 -16.81 6.85
N LYS A 112 -5.34 -16.97 6.90
CA LYS A 112 -4.54 -16.85 8.12
C LYS A 112 -3.51 -15.73 8.07
N ALA A 113 -3.10 -15.31 6.88
CA ALA A 113 -2.17 -14.20 6.74
C ALA A 113 -2.49 -13.34 5.51
N LEU A 114 -2.24 -12.05 5.66
CA LEU A 114 -2.24 -11.07 4.59
C LEU A 114 -0.84 -10.49 4.50
N LEU A 115 -0.22 -10.61 3.32
CA LEU A 115 1.09 -10.02 3.05
C LEU A 115 0.92 -8.82 2.13
N THR A 116 1.27 -7.65 2.65
CA THR A 116 1.19 -6.38 1.93
C THR A 116 2.56 -6.05 1.34
N GLN A 117 2.63 -5.68 0.07
CA GLN A 117 3.88 -5.29 -0.59
C GLN A 117 3.66 -4.02 -1.40
N ILE A 118 4.66 -3.14 -1.41
CA ILE A 118 4.68 -1.92 -2.22
C ILE A 118 5.98 -1.91 -3.04
N PRO A 119 6.06 -2.65 -4.16
CA PRO A 119 7.18 -2.56 -5.09
C PRO A 119 7.20 -1.22 -5.86
N ILE A 120 8.40 -0.83 -6.29
CA ILE A 120 8.58 0.23 -7.29
C ILE A 120 8.61 -0.43 -8.66
N LEU A 121 7.69 -0.08 -9.55
CA LEU A 121 7.65 -0.65 -10.90
C LEU A 121 8.64 0.01 -11.86
N LYS A 122 8.97 1.28 -11.62
CA LYS A 122 10.00 2.05 -12.37
C LYS A 122 11.24 2.31 -11.52
N LEU A 123 12.32 1.60 -11.84
CA LEU A 123 13.64 1.72 -11.22
C LEU A 123 14.17 3.17 -11.26
N GLN A 124 14.10 3.86 -10.12
CA GLN A 124 15.02 4.96 -9.78
C GLN A 124 15.42 4.87 -8.31
N ASN A 125 16.65 5.31 -8.02
CA ASN A 125 17.30 5.24 -6.72
C ASN A 125 16.55 6.02 -5.64
N ILE A 126 15.62 5.37 -4.92
CA ILE A 126 14.81 6.00 -3.87
C ILE A 126 14.84 5.14 -2.60
N THR A 127 14.98 5.82 -1.46
CA THR A 127 14.97 5.23 -0.12
C THR A 127 13.59 5.38 0.49
N PHE A 128 12.95 4.29 0.91
CA PHE A 128 11.64 4.33 1.58
C PHE A 128 11.73 4.59 3.08
N GLN A 129 10.80 5.41 3.58
CA GLN A 129 10.29 5.35 4.94
C GLN A 129 9.03 4.49 4.91
N GLN A 130 9.11 3.26 5.42
CA GLN A 130 7.95 2.36 5.47
C GLN A 130 7.01 2.85 6.57
N LYS A 131 5.98 3.62 6.19
CA LYS A 131 4.94 4.05 7.12
C LYS A 131 3.75 3.12 6.99
N ALA A 132 3.81 2.00 7.70
CA ALA A 132 2.61 1.20 7.93
C ALA A 132 1.71 1.99 8.89
N ILE A 133 0.75 2.73 8.35
CA ILE A 133 -0.33 3.29 9.17
C ILE A 133 -1.37 2.18 9.34
N ILE A 134 -1.14 1.32 10.33
CA ILE A 134 -2.18 0.43 10.80
C ILE A 134 -3.01 1.25 11.82
N LEU A 135 -4.07 1.88 11.32
CA LEU A 135 -5.06 2.59 12.14
C LEU A 135 -5.91 1.58 12.93
N PRO A 136 -6.38 1.97 14.13
CA PRO A 136 -6.80 1.07 15.22
C PRO A 136 -8.06 0.25 14.96
#